data_AF-A0A7V2PF60-F1
#
_entry.id   AF-A0A7V2PF60-F1
#
_cell.length_a   1.000
_cell.length_b   1.000
_cell.length_c   1.000
_cell.angle_alpha   90.00
_cell.angle_beta   90.00
_cell.angle_gamma   90.00
#
_symmetry.space_group_name_H-M   'P 1'
#
loop_
_entity.id
_entity.type
_entity.pdbx_description
1 polymer ?
#
loop_
_entity_poly.entity_id
_entity_poly.type
_entity_poly.pdbx_seq_one_letter_code
_entity_poly.pdbx_strand_id
1 'polypeptide(L)'
;MKIHVVVYIALLIGLLLLQSGCRPRFETPAVQFTITSRPTAENGERETPTQPPTPTPKPTIQPTAVRLSECDPDPLPEGYFGDEWQDRVCFQKVSPRSDYRENVEKAIDWLKRHTWDLHLAANNETISVIAWYDPTLHPGCDPCADESSNECAFAAYLVTDTLWASKALAPYHPTSADNLHRGLMALKRYGNGLHEVLFHPIRGGLLGHLPKLSVHGTHIGSCSSSGRELELRTLDILPNSIDQAQSCETQVYEALQAFWEGNEEQGRERLREAYYGDPGDTCYWDAVNKVFVDAATLYVAKNLLDCDPEGSCFANATFKLGVFLYAVRVMGMEAEFADQLPILEERLWDAQHQDGDMAGGMAHIVLYRTGEEPQPLCGATGEATAIAVLAYTATTCTPND
;
A
#
# COMPACT_ATOMS: atom_id res chain seq x y z
N MET A 1 -50.77 -1.02 12.46
CA MET A 1 -49.36 -1.20 12.86
C MET A 1 -49.28 -2.49 13.68
N LYS A 2 -48.51 -3.50 13.23
CA LYS A 2 -48.54 -4.86 13.81
C LYS A 2 -47.75 -4.89 15.13
N ILE A 3 -48.29 -5.56 16.16
CA ILE A 3 -47.72 -5.72 17.51
C ILE A 3 -46.22 -6.10 17.50
N HIS A 4 -45.77 -6.82 16.47
CA HIS A 4 -44.38 -7.22 16.29
C HIS A 4 -43.39 -6.05 16.13
N VAL A 5 -43.81 -4.90 15.60
CA VAL A 5 -42.94 -3.72 15.45
C VAL A 5 -42.66 -3.07 16.80
N VAL A 6 -43.64 -3.03 17.70
CA VAL A 6 -43.48 -2.46 19.05
C VAL A 6 -42.58 -3.35 19.91
N VAL A 7 -42.71 -4.68 19.78
CA VAL A 7 -41.83 -5.64 20.48
C VAL A 7 -40.39 -5.54 20.00
N TYR A 8 -40.17 -5.36 18.69
CA TYR A 8 -38.83 -5.22 18.12
C TYR A 8 -38.12 -3.94 18.58
N ILE A 9 -38.84 -2.81 18.61
CA ILE A 9 -38.30 -1.53 19.09
C ILE A 9 -37.98 -1.59 20.59
N ALA A 10 -38.84 -2.23 21.39
CA ALA A 10 -38.59 -2.38 22.83
C ALA A 10 -37.36 -3.25 23.12
N LEU A 11 -37.12 -4.30 22.33
CA LEU A 11 -35.92 -5.14 22.44
C LEU A 11 -34.64 -4.38 22.02
N LEU A 12 -34.73 -3.55 20.97
CA LEU A 12 -33.60 -2.74 20.51
C LEU A 12 -33.18 -1.70 21.56
N ILE A 13 -34.16 -1.04 22.19
CA ILE A 13 -33.92 -0.06 23.27
C ILE A 13 -33.35 -0.77 24.51
N GLY A 14 -33.84 -1.97 24.85
CA GLY A 14 -33.30 -2.77 25.93
C GLY A 14 -31.84 -3.18 25.72
N LEU A 15 -31.46 -3.53 24.49
CA LEU A 15 -30.08 -3.90 24.14
C LEU A 15 -29.13 -2.69 24.21
N LEU A 16 -29.58 -1.51 23.78
CA LEU A 16 -28.80 -0.26 23.83
C LEU A 16 -28.55 0.23 25.26
N LEU A 17 -29.49 0.00 26.18
CA LEU A 17 -29.33 0.34 27.60
C LEU A 17 -28.41 -0.64 28.35
N LEU A 18 -28.30 -1.90 27.89
CA LEU A 18 -27.37 -2.88 28.45
C LEU A 18 -25.92 -2.61 28.03
N GLN A 19 -25.69 -2.06 26.82
CA GLN A 19 -24.33 -1.74 26.35
C GLN A 19 -23.73 -0.48 26.99
N SER A 20 -24.56 0.45 27.48
CA SER A 20 -24.10 1.66 28.16
C SER A 20 -23.71 1.43 29.64
N GLY A 21 -24.03 0.27 30.21
CA GLY A 21 -23.68 -0.11 31.59
C GLY A 21 -22.33 -0.81 31.77
N CYS A 22 -21.65 -1.21 30.69
CA CYS A 22 -20.44 -2.05 30.74
C CYS A 22 -19.19 -1.41 30.10
N ARG A 23 -18.97 -0.11 30.28
CA ARG A 23 -17.64 0.48 30.02
C ARG A 23 -16.79 0.47 31.30
N PRO A 24 -15.62 -0.20 31.35
CA PRO A 24 -14.68 -0.03 32.44
C PRO A 24 -14.17 1.42 32.45
N ARG A 25 -14.23 2.08 33.62
CA ARG A 25 -13.57 3.36 33.88
C ARG A 25 -12.05 3.12 33.81
N PHE A 26 -11.42 3.54 32.72
CA PHE A 26 -9.98 3.81 32.73
C PHE A 26 -9.79 5.26 33.18
N GLU A 27 -9.35 5.44 34.42
CA GLU A 27 -8.81 6.71 34.90
C GLU A 27 -7.37 6.82 34.41
N THR A 28 -7.14 7.65 33.39
CA THR A 28 -5.79 8.07 32.99
C THR A 28 -5.38 9.27 33.86
N PRO A 29 -4.24 9.25 34.56
CA PRO A 29 -3.79 10.40 35.34
C PRO A 29 -3.39 11.56 34.43
N ALA A 30 -3.83 12.77 34.77
CA ALA A 30 -3.48 13.99 34.07
C ALA A 30 -2.00 14.32 34.22
N VAL A 31 -1.25 14.28 33.11
CA VAL A 31 0.12 14.83 33.04
C VAL A 31 -0.01 16.33 32.74
N GLN A 32 0.30 17.17 33.72
CA GLN A 32 0.43 18.62 33.53
C GLN A 32 1.80 18.94 32.92
N PHE A 33 1.79 19.54 31.73
CA PHE A 33 3.00 20.13 31.13
C PHE A 33 3.19 21.56 31.63
N THR A 34 4.28 21.82 32.34
CA THR A 34 4.70 23.17 32.74
C THR A 34 5.47 23.82 31.61
N ILE A 35 4.84 24.75 30.90
CA ILE A 35 5.50 25.59 29.89
C ILE A 35 6.35 26.64 30.62
N THR A 36 7.68 26.52 30.51
CA THR A 36 8.60 27.54 31.02
C THR A 36 8.94 28.50 29.88
N SER A 37 8.29 29.66 29.84
CA SER A 37 8.65 30.76 28.95
C SER A 37 9.97 31.40 29.40
N ARG A 38 10.98 31.44 28.52
CA ARG A 38 12.20 32.23 28.73
C ARG A 38 11.97 33.70 28.33
N PRO A 39 12.53 34.67 29.07
CA PRO A 39 12.25 36.08 28.84
C PRO A 39 13.10 36.67 27.71
N THR A 40 12.46 37.58 26.99
CA THR A 40 13.03 38.51 26.02
C THR A 40 13.96 39.51 26.71
N ALA A 41 15.16 39.73 26.18
CA ALA A 41 15.96 40.91 26.48
C ALA A 41 16.49 41.50 25.17
N GLU A 42 16.15 42.78 24.99
CA GLU A 42 16.51 43.64 23.87
C GLU A 42 17.86 44.35 24.10
N ASN A 43 18.52 44.62 22.97
CA ASN A 43 19.40 45.75 22.63
C ASN A 43 20.87 45.81 23.09
N GLY A 44 21.74 46.00 22.08
CA GLY A 44 22.98 46.76 22.21
C GLY A 44 24.14 46.36 21.26
N GLU A 45 24.19 47.00 20.08
CA GLU A 45 25.39 47.42 19.30
C GLU A 45 26.61 46.47 19.15
N ARG A 46 26.98 46.12 17.90
CA ARG A 46 28.08 46.76 17.11
C ARG A 46 28.37 45.95 15.84
N GLU A 47 28.45 46.66 14.72
CA GLU A 47 28.76 46.14 13.39
C GLU A 47 30.20 45.61 13.29
N THR A 48 30.38 44.45 12.67
CA THR A 48 31.61 44.03 11.96
C THR A 48 31.20 43.06 10.85
N PRO A 49 31.75 43.13 9.61
CA PRO A 49 31.27 42.31 8.51
C PRO A 49 31.79 40.88 8.66
N THR A 50 30.89 39.94 9.00
CA THR A 50 31.19 38.51 9.00
C THR A 50 31.10 37.98 7.57
N GLN A 51 32.13 37.24 7.16
CA GLN A 51 32.19 36.54 5.88
C GLN A 51 30.91 35.73 5.58
N PRO A 52 30.52 35.58 4.30
CA PRO A 52 29.43 34.68 3.93
C PRO A 52 29.76 33.27 4.40
N PRO A 53 28.79 32.53 4.97
CA PRO A 53 29.01 31.17 5.45
C PRO A 53 29.45 30.29 4.28
N THR A 54 30.56 29.61 4.46
CA THR A 54 30.99 28.50 3.60
C THR A 54 29.83 27.51 3.49
N PRO A 55 29.35 27.16 2.28
CA PRO A 55 28.29 26.20 2.13
C PRO A 55 28.75 24.87 2.75
N THR A 56 28.02 24.43 3.78
CA THR A 56 28.17 23.09 4.33
C THR A 56 27.92 22.10 3.18
N PRO A 57 28.88 21.22 2.84
CA PRO A 57 28.64 20.23 1.81
C PRO A 57 27.44 19.38 2.20
N LYS A 58 26.42 19.33 1.33
CA LYS A 58 25.31 18.38 1.43
C LYS A 58 25.92 16.99 1.64
N PRO A 59 25.47 16.21 2.64
CA PRO A 59 25.92 14.83 2.77
C PRO A 59 25.61 14.12 1.45
N THR A 60 26.69 13.72 0.76
CA THR A 60 26.57 12.88 -0.42
C THR A 60 26.19 11.50 0.10
N ILE A 61 24.91 11.16 -0.01
CA ILE A 61 24.45 9.78 0.18
C ILE A 61 25.15 8.96 -0.89
N GLN A 62 26.24 8.30 -0.52
CA GLN A 62 26.85 7.30 -1.39
C GLN A 62 25.89 6.12 -1.51
N PRO A 63 25.68 5.56 -2.72
CA PRO A 63 24.94 4.32 -2.87
C PRO A 63 25.69 3.25 -2.07
N THR A 64 25.06 2.73 -1.03
CA THR A 64 25.67 1.72 -0.17
C THR A 64 25.66 0.40 -0.94
N ALA A 65 26.80 0.03 -1.51
CA ALA A 65 26.99 -1.25 -2.15
C ALA A 65 27.07 -2.39 -1.11
N VAL A 66 26.23 -3.40 -1.33
CA VAL A 66 26.31 -4.84 -0.98
C VAL A 66 26.67 -5.19 0.48
N ARG A 67 25.71 -5.76 1.22
CA ARG A 67 26.00 -6.57 2.42
C ARG A 67 25.15 -7.84 2.44
N LEU A 68 25.79 -8.92 1.98
CA LEU A 68 25.31 -10.29 1.91
C LEU A 68 24.95 -10.81 3.31
N SER A 69 23.67 -11.08 3.53
CA SER A 69 23.12 -11.81 4.67
C SER A 69 22.91 -13.27 4.30
N GLU A 70 23.35 -14.23 5.10
CA GLU A 70 22.94 -15.64 4.94
C GLU A 70 21.45 -15.76 5.26
N CYS A 71 20.67 -16.22 4.28
CA CYS A 71 19.25 -16.55 4.45
C CYS A 71 19.08 -18.07 4.53
N ASP A 72 18.27 -18.53 5.49
CA ASP A 72 17.80 -19.91 5.60
C ASP A 72 16.27 -19.93 5.44
N PRO A 73 15.74 -19.82 4.19
CA PRO A 73 14.30 -19.88 3.97
C PRO A 73 13.79 -21.30 4.24
N ASP A 74 12.60 -21.42 4.83
CA ASP A 74 12.00 -22.73 5.10
C ASP A 74 11.85 -23.54 3.79
N PRO A 75 12.10 -24.87 3.82
CA PRO A 75 11.93 -25.71 2.64
C PRO A 75 10.48 -25.65 2.13
N LEU A 76 10.34 -25.23 0.88
CA LEU A 76 9.05 -24.99 0.23
C LEU A 76 8.27 -26.29 0.00
N PRO A 77 6.93 -26.28 0.16
CA PRO A 77 6.09 -27.33 -0.42
C PRO A 77 6.23 -27.33 -1.95
N GLU A 78 6.49 -28.50 -2.54
CA GLU A 78 6.59 -28.67 -4.00
C GLU A 78 5.26 -28.35 -4.71
N GLY A 79 5.33 -27.68 -5.87
CA GLY A 79 4.30 -27.81 -6.90
C GLY A 79 3.41 -26.61 -7.22
N TYR A 80 3.62 -25.42 -6.66
CA TYR A 80 2.76 -24.25 -6.97
C TYR A 80 3.38 -23.18 -7.87
N PHE A 81 4.71 -23.14 -8.03
CA PHE A 81 5.39 -22.02 -8.69
C PHE A 81 6.59 -22.53 -9.50
N GLY A 82 6.72 -22.16 -10.78
CA GLY A 82 7.82 -22.69 -11.59
C GLY A 82 8.06 -22.08 -12.96
N ASP A 83 7.02 -21.62 -13.67
CA ASP A 83 7.19 -21.13 -15.03
C ASP A 83 7.14 -19.60 -15.11
N GLU A 84 8.03 -19.02 -15.92
CA GLU A 84 8.04 -17.59 -16.23
C GLU A 84 6.75 -17.21 -16.97
N TRP A 85 5.90 -16.42 -16.32
CA TRP A 85 4.66 -15.93 -16.92
C TRP A 85 4.91 -14.84 -17.96
N GLN A 86 4.21 -14.92 -19.09
CA GLN A 86 4.24 -13.89 -20.14
C GLN A 86 3.22 -12.80 -19.83
N ASP A 87 3.70 -11.61 -19.47
CA ASP A 87 2.83 -10.45 -19.30
C ASP A 87 2.08 -10.11 -20.59
N ARG A 88 0.75 -9.99 -20.48
CA ARG A 88 -0.09 -9.40 -21.55
C ARG A 88 -0.11 -7.87 -21.50
N VAL A 89 0.62 -7.29 -20.55
CA VAL A 89 0.68 -5.86 -20.28
C VAL A 89 2.12 -5.40 -20.50
N CYS A 90 2.27 -4.29 -21.21
CA CYS A 90 3.55 -3.68 -21.45
C CYS A 90 3.71 -2.47 -20.53
N PHE A 91 4.95 -2.17 -20.15
CA PHE A 91 5.26 -1.03 -19.30
C PHE A 91 6.17 -0.07 -20.05
N GLN A 92 5.77 1.19 -20.11
CA GLN A 92 6.53 2.23 -20.81
C GLN A 92 6.84 3.37 -19.85
N LYS A 93 7.96 4.06 -20.11
CA LYS A 93 8.27 5.29 -19.37
C LYS A 93 7.18 6.31 -19.63
N VAL A 94 6.74 6.96 -18.55
CA VAL A 94 5.81 8.08 -18.62
C VAL A 94 6.36 9.17 -19.53
N SER A 95 5.48 9.71 -20.37
CA SER A 95 5.82 10.77 -21.33
C SER A 95 6.45 11.98 -20.62
N PRO A 96 7.47 12.62 -21.23
CA PRO A 96 8.06 13.86 -20.71
C PRO A 96 7.08 15.00 -20.47
N ARG A 97 5.87 14.95 -21.05
CA ARG A 97 4.82 15.96 -20.95
C ARG A 97 3.73 15.64 -19.93
N SER A 98 3.82 14.53 -19.21
CA SER A 98 2.86 14.20 -18.16
C SER A 98 3.11 15.08 -16.93
N ASP A 99 2.05 15.65 -16.38
CA ASP A 99 2.09 16.47 -15.17
C ASP A 99 2.57 15.69 -13.94
N TYR A 100 2.48 14.35 -13.98
CA TYR A 100 2.88 13.46 -12.89
C TYR A 100 4.24 12.78 -13.08
N ARG A 101 4.99 13.18 -14.11
CA ARG A 101 6.32 12.60 -14.37
C ARG A 101 7.24 12.71 -13.16
N GLU A 102 7.28 13.87 -12.51
CA GLU A 102 8.14 14.09 -11.35
C GLU A 102 7.75 13.17 -10.19
N ASN A 103 6.46 12.99 -9.94
CA ASN A 103 5.96 12.07 -8.91
C ASN A 103 6.36 10.63 -9.21
N VAL A 104 6.26 10.19 -10.47
CA VAL A 104 6.69 8.85 -10.89
C VAL A 104 8.19 8.68 -10.72
N GLU A 105 9.01 9.66 -11.10
CA GLU A 105 10.46 9.61 -10.91
C GLU A 105 10.84 9.52 -9.42
N LYS A 106 10.16 10.27 -8.55
CA LYS A 106 10.34 10.18 -7.09
C LYS A 106 9.96 8.79 -6.54
N ALA A 107 8.87 8.21 -7.01
CA ALA A 107 8.42 6.87 -6.62
C ALA A 107 9.41 5.78 -7.08
N ILE A 108 9.91 5.88 -8.32
CA ILE A 108 10.98 5.01 -8.84
C ILE A 108 12.23 5.11 -7.97
N ASP A 109 12.64 6.33 -7.60
CA ASP A 109 13.80 6.51 -6.74
C ASP A 109 13.58 5.97 -5.33
N TRP A 110 12.35 6.05 -4.80
CA TRP A 110 12.00 5.41 -3.54
C TRP A 110 12.14 3.89 -3.63
N LEU A 111 11.57 3.24 -4.66
CA LEU A 111 11.67 1.78 -4.87
C LEU A 111 13.13 1.32 -4.98
N LYS A 112 13.98 2.10 -5.67
CA LYS A 112 15.42 1.80 -5.78
C LYS A 112 16.13 1.87 -4.43
N ARG A 113 15.82 2.86 -3.59
CA ARG A 113 16.41 2.97 -2.25
C ARG A 113 15.97 1.85 -1.31
N HIS A 114 14.77 1.31 -1.55
CA HIS A 114 14.20 0.20 -0.79
C HIS A 114 14.48 -1.17 -1.41
N THR A 115 15.38 -1.24 -2.39
CA THR A 115 15.88 -2.51 -2.92
C THR A 115 16.99 -3.06 -2.01
N TRP A 116 16.83 -4.30 -1.56
CA TRP A 116 17.74 -4.99 -0.66
C TRP A 116 18.28 -6.26 -1.29
N ASP A 117 19.60 -6.41 -1.25
CA ASP A 117 20.28 -7.60 -1.75
C ASP A 117 20.48 -8.63 -0.64
N LEU A 118 19.99 -9.84 -0.87
CA LEU A 118 20.04 -10.97 0.06
C LEU A 118 20.89 -12.09 -0.52
N HIS A 119 21.66 -12.77 0.34
CA HIS A 119 22.45 -13.91 -0.07
C HIS A 119 21.75 -15.22 0.28
N LEU A 120 21.33 -15.96 -0.74
CA LEU A 120 20.79 -17.30 -0.57
C LEU A 120 21.94 -18.29 -0.42
N ALA A 121 22.22 -18.72 0.81
CA ALA A 121 23.29 -19.67 1.10
C ALA A 121 23.09 -21.01 0.37
N ALA A 122 21.83 -21.47 0.25
CA ALA A 122 21.48 -22.73 -0.41
C ALA A 122 21.93 -22.80 -1.88
N ASN A 123 21.89 -21.68 -2.60
CA ASN A 123 22.18 -21.63 -4.05
C ASN A 123 23.42 -20.79 -4.39
N ASN A 124 24.11 -20.24 -3.38
CA ASN A 124 25.21 -19.30 -3.53
C ASN A 124 24.86 -18.13 -4.49
N GLU A 125 23.64 -17.62 -4.38
CA GLU A 125 23.09 -16.57 -5.26
C GLU A 125 22.79 -15.31 -4.45
N THR A 126 22.90 -14.15 -5.10
CA THR A 126 22.40 -12.88 -4.55
C THR A 126 21.09 -12.54 -5.26
N ILE A 127 20.05 -12.36 -4.47
CA ILE A 127 18.73 -11.94 -4.93
C ILE A 127 18.44 -10.52 -4.46
N SER A 128 17.59 -9.78 -5.18
CA SER A 128 17.11 -8.48 -4.70
C SER A 128 15.64 -8.59 -4.31
N VAL A 129 15.22 -7.88 -3.25
CA VAL A 129 13.82 -7.73 -2.81
C VAL A 129 13.50 -6.28 -2.50
N ILE A 130 12.23 -5.91 -2.45
CA ILE A 130 11.80 -4.64 -1.85
C ILE A 130 11.51 -4.88 -0.38
N ALA A 131 12.11 -4.07 0.48
CA ALA A 131 11.92 -4.15 1.92
C ALA A 131 11.67 -2.77 2.54
N TRP A 132 10.76 -2.71 3.50
CA TRP A 132 10.37 -1.50 4.23
C TRP A 132 9.94 -1.85 5.66
N TYR A 133 9.81 -0.83 6.51
CA TYR A 133 9.40 -1.01 7.91
C TYR A 133 7.89 -1.17 8.00
N ASP A 134 7.43 -2.37 8.37
CA ASP A 134 6.02 -2.65 8.56
C ASP A 134 5.63 -2.52 10.05
N PRO A 135 4.94 -1.44 10.43
CA PRO A 135 4.57 -1.21 11.81
C PRO A 135 3.46 -2.13 12.31
N THR A 136 2.77 -2.81 11.40
CA THR A 136 1.62 -3.66 11.74
C THR A 136 2.04 -5.04 12.24
N LEU A 137 3.29 -5.45 11.98
CA LEU A 137 3.84 -6.73 12.42
C LEU A 137 4.16 -6.76 13.91
N HIS A 138 4.52 -5.62 14.52
CA HIS A 138 4.96 -5.54 15.91
C HIS A 138 4.05 -4.64 16.75
N PRO A 139 3.26 -5.21 17.70
CA PRO A 139 2.43 -4.40 18.58
C PRO A 139 3.32 -3.57 19.52
N GLY A 140 3.42 -2.27 19.26
CA GLY A 140 4.27 -1.33 20.01
C GLY A 140 5.14 -0.45 19.11
N CYS A 141 5.30 -0.81 17.83
CA CYS A 141 5.91 0.07 16.85
C CYS A 141 4.99 1.29 16.61
N ASP A 142 5.58 2.48 16.58
CA ASP A 142 4.90 3.68 16.08
C ASP A 142 4.92 3.64 14.54
N PRO A 143 3.76 3.58 13.87
CA PRO A 143 3.66 3.55 12.41
C PRO A 143 4.19 4.80 11.71
N CYS A 144 4.50 5.84 12.48
CA CYS A 144 5.10 7.09 12.04
C CYS A 144 6.51 7.30 12.60
N ALA A 145 7.09 6.33 13.33
CA ALA A 145 8.47 6.44 13.75
C ALA A 145 9.40 6.43 12.55
N ASP A 146 10.51 7.14 12.67
CA ASP A 146 11.54 7.13 11.65
C ASP A 146 12.09 5.70 11.44
N GLU A 147 12.62 5.44 10.26
CA GLU A 147 13.26 4.17 9.88
C GLU A 147 14.48 3.82 10.75
N SER A 148 14.90 4.71 11.66
CA SER A 148 16.02 4.48 12.57
C SER A 148 15.60 3.77 13.85
N SER A 149 14.29 3.72 14.16
CA SER A 149 13.77 2.93 15.27
C SER A 149 13.80 1.42 14.93
N ASN A 150 14.67 0.66 15.60
CA ASN A 150 14.72 -0.81 15.49
C ASN A 150 13.49 -1.50 16.14
N GLU A 151 12.40 -0.77 16.37
CA GLU A 151 11.21 -1.27 17.07
C GLU A 151 10.18 -1.89 16.11
N CYS A 152 10.26 -1.53 14.83
CA CYS A 152 9.37 -2.00 13.78
C CYS A 152 10.03 -3.14 12.99
N ALA A 153 9.23 -4.13 12.59
CA ALA A 153 9.74 -5.19 11.73
C ALA A 153 10.15 -4.62 10.38
N PHE A 154 11.34 -5.01 9.94
CA PHE A 154 11.78 -4.76 8.59
C PHE A 154 11.37 -5.98 7.75
N ALA A 155 10.51 -5.77 6.76
CA ALA A 155 9.88 -6.87 6.02
C ALA A 155 9.97 -6.68 4.51
N ALA A 156 10.08 -7.79 3.79
CA ALA A 156 9.97 -7.86 2.35
C ALA A 156 8.81 -8.76 1.95
N TYR A 157 7.80 -8.16 1.33
CA TYR A 157 6.70 -8.91 0.73
C TYR A 157 7.09 -9.26 -0.71
N LEU A 158 7.36 -10.56 -0.93
CA LEU A 158 7.87 -11.04 -2.21
C LEU A 158 6.87 -10.80 -3.35
N VAL A 159 5.60 -10.79 -3.02
CA VAL A 159 4.53 -10.73 -3.98
C VAL A 159 4.06 -9.30 -4.23
N THR A 160 3.46 -8.64 -3.24
CA THR A 160 2.83 -7.33 -3.44
C THR A 160 3.85 -6.19 -3.59
N ASP A 161 5.03 -6.31 -2.98
CA ASP A 161 6.08 -5.30 -3.12
C ASP A 161 7.07 -5.67 -4.24
N THR A 162 7.71 -6.84 -4.12
CA THR A 162 8.90 -7.16 -4.93
C THR A 162 8.53 -7.44 -6.39
N LEU A 163 7.48 -8.23 -6.65
CA LEU A 163 7.03 -8.50 -8.01
C LEU A 163 6.54 -7.23 -8.69
N TRP A 164 5.71 -6.44 -8.02
CA TRP A 164 5.13 -5.23 -8.60
C TRP A 164 6.22 -4.19 -8.86
N ALA A 165 7.16 -4.03 -7.93
CA ALA A 165 8.32 -3.18 -8.12
C ALA A 165 9.20 -3.65 -9.27
N SER A 166 9.36 -4.97 -9.49
CA SER A 166 10.12 -5.48 -10.64
C SER A 166 9.52 -4.97 -11.97
N LYS A 167 8.19 -4.97 -12.09
CA LYS A 167 7.48 -4.45 -13.27
C LYS A 167 7.52 -2.92 -13.34
N ALA A 168 7.32 -2.24 -12.21
CA ALA A 168 7.34 -0.79 -12.12
C ALA A 168 8.71 -0.21 -12.50
N LEU A 169 9.78 -0.87 -12.07
CA LEU A 169 11.16 -0.47 -12.36
C LEU A 169 11.60 -0.81 -13.78
N ALA A 170 11.00 -1.80 -14.45
CA ALA A 170 11.48 -2.29 -15.74
C ALA A 170 11.71 -1.19 -16.79
N PRO A 171 10.79 -0.21 -16.99
CA PRO A 171 11.01 0.86 -17.96
C PRO A 171 12.14 1.80 -17.56
N TYR A 172 12.40 1.99 -16.26
CA TYR A 172 13.28 3.04 -15.73
C TYR A 172 14.68 2.53 -15.35
N HIS A 173 14.74 1.32 -14.80
CA HIS A 173 15.92 0.70 -14.24
C HIS A 173 15.92 -0.81 -14.50
N PRO A 174 16.08 -1.24 -15.77
CA PRO A 174 15.89 -2.63 -16.19
C PRO A 174 16.81 -3.62 -15.45
N THR A 175 18.02 -3.20 -15.07
CA THR A 175 18.93 -4.05 -14.29
C THR A 175 18.39 -4.34 -12.88
N SER A 176 17.78 -3.37 -12.20
CA SER A 176 17.18 -3.63 -10.88
C SER A 176 15.92 -4.47 -11.00
N ALA A 177 15.10 -4.19 -12.03
CA ALA A 177 13.93 -5.00 -12.34
C ALA A 177 14.29 -6.47 -12.58
N ASP A 178 15.32 -6.72 -13.40
CA ASP A 178 15.82 -8.08 -13.67
C ASP A 178 16.36 -8.76 -12.39
N ASN A 179 17.08 -8.04 -11.54
CA ASN A 179 17.55 -8.60 -10.27
C ASN A 179 16.41 -9.00 -9.33
N LEU A 180 15.37 -8.16 -9.21
CA LEU A 180 14.16 -8.47 -8.43
C LEU A 180 13.44 -9.69 -9.03
N HIS A 181 13.26 -9.70 -10.35
CA HIS A 181 12.62 -10.80 -11.08
C HIS A 181 13.37 -12.12 -10.88
N ARG A 182 14.69 -12.15 -11.12
CA ARG A 182 15.53 -13.33 -10.89
C ARG A 182 15.51 -13.78 -9.44
N GLY A 183 15.45 -12.82 -8.50
CA GLY A 183 15.27 -13.12 -7.09
C GLY A 183 13.99 -13.90 -6.80
N LEU A 184 12.87 -13.48 -7.38
CA LEU A 184 11.60 -14.17 -7.26
C LEU A 184 11.62 -15.56 -7.91
N MET A 185 12.30 -15.71 -9.05
CA MET A 185 12.49 -17.01 -9.71
C MET A 185 13.34 -17.96 -8.83
N ALA A 186 14.46 -17.47 -8.28
CA ALA A 186 15.34 -18.24 -7.41
C ALA A 186 14.63 -18.69 -6.12
N LEU A 187 13.77 -17.83 -5.57
CA LEU A 187 12.90 -18.15 -4.44
C LEU A 187 11.71 -19.04 -4.80
N LYS A 188 11.51 -19.36 -6.09
CA LYS A 188 10.32 -20.05 -6.61
C LYS A 188 9.02 -19.36 -6.16
N ARG A 189 9.00 -18.04 -6.19
CA ARG A 189 7.85 -17.19 -5.83
C ARG A 189 7.34 -16.32 -6.99
N TYR A 190 7.94 -16.43 -8.17
CA TYR A 190 7.49 -15.71 -9.37
C TYR A 190 6.18 -16.24 -9.96
N GLY A 191 5.90 -17.54 -9.80
CA GLY A 191 4.72 -18.20 -10.40
C GLY A 191 3.40 -17.54 -10.03
N ASN A 192 3.37 -16.87 -8.88
CA ASN A 192 2.40 -15.87 -8.47
C ASN A 192 2.48 -14.62 -9.37
N GLY A 193 2.23 -14.73 -10.68
CA GLY A 193 2.14 -13.54 -11.55
C GLY A 193 1.19 -12.50 -10.92
N LEU A 194 1.29 -11.22 -11.34
CA LEU A 194 0.32 -10.19 -10.90
C LEU A 194 -1.12 -10.73 -11.01
N HIS A 195 -1.33 -11.60 -12.00
CA HIS A 195 -2.52 -12.33 -12.42
C HIS A 195 -2.89 -13.60 -11.61
N GLU A 196 -2.07 -14.12 -10.70
CA GLU A 196 -2.42 -15.29 -9.87
C GLU A 196 -2.60 -14.91 -8.40
N VAL A 197 -1.81 -13.93 -7.94
CA VAL A 197 -1.88 -13.35 -6.59
C VAL A 197 -3.20 -12.64 -6.37
N LEU A 198 -3.67 -11.97 -7.41
CA LEU A 198 -4.88 -11.17 -7.36
C LEU A 198 -6.12 -11.99 -7.81
N PHE A 199 -5.94 -13.14 -8.49
CA PHE A 199 -7.02 -13.78 -9.26
C PHE A 199 -7.15 -15.30 -9.12
N HIS A 200 -6.58 -15.91 -8.07
CA HIS A 200 -7.05 -17.25 -7.71
C HIS A 200 -8.56 -17.18 -7.38
N PRO A 201 -9.41 -18.01 -8.03
CA PRO A 201 -10.83 -18.03 -7.74
C PRO A 201 -11.05 -18.41 -6.28
N ILE A 202 -11.47 -17.42 -5.50
CA ILE A 202 -11.86 -17.58 -4.11
C ILE A 202 -13.16 -18.40 -4.08
N ARG A 203 -13.07 -19.71 -3.79
CA ARG A 203 -14.24 -20.58 -3.66
C ARG A 203 -14.60 -20.80 -2.18
N GLY A 204 -15.33 -19.83 -1.63
CA GLY A 204 -16.34 -20.02 -0.57
C GLY A 204 -15.89 -19.99 0.90
N GLY A 205 -16.59 -19.16 1.70
CA GLY A 205 -17.35 -19.62 2.89
C GLY A 205 -16.81 -19.32 4.30
N LEU A 206 -17.48 -18.36 4.97
CA LEU A 206 -17.72 -18.17 6.41
C LEU A 206 -16.58 -17.63 7.30
N LEU A 207 -16.69 -16.32 7.62
CA LEU A 207 -16.02 -15.59 8.70
C LEU A 207 -16.24 -16.24 10.07
N GLY A 208 -15.25 -17.02 10.50
CA GLY A 208 -14.76 -17.00 11.87
C GLY A 208 -13.51 -16.11 11.91
N HIS A 209 -13.37 -15.27 12.95
CA HIS A 209 -12.24 -14.37 13.20
C HIS A 209 -10.92 -14.79 12.53
N LEU A 210 -10.52 -14.08 11.47
CA LEU A 210 -9.23 -14.30 10.85
C LEU A 210 -8.11 -13.95 11.85
N PRO A 211 -7.12 -14.84 12.06
CA PRO A 211 -5.92 -14.47 12.80
C PRO A 211 -5.12 -13.42 12.03
N LYS A 212 -4.42 -12.53 12.76
CA LYS A 212 -3.52 -11.47 12.23
C LYS A 212 -2.56 -11.93 11.11
N LEU A 213 -2.26 -13.22 11.05
CA LEU A 213 -1.39 -13.86 10.04
C LEU A 213 -1.90 -13.73 8.59
N SER A 214 -3.21 -13.53 8.39
CA SER A 214 -3.81 -13.55 7.04
C SER A 214 -3.57 -12.25 6.25
N VAL A 215 -3.43 -11.11 6.95
CA VAL A 215 -3.31 -9.78 6.34
C VAL A 215 -1.86 -9.43 6.01
N HIS A 216 -0.91 -9.98 6.77
CA HIS A 216 0.53 -9.67 6.65
C HIS A 216 1.32 -10.78 5.95
N GLY A 217 0.65 -11.64 5.19
CA GLY A 217 1.28 -12.80 4.56
C GLY A 217 1.89 -13.81 5.55
N THR A 218 2.32 -14.93 5.00
CA THR A 218 3.03 -15.99 5.71
C THR A 218 4.51 -15.64 5.76
N HIS A 219 5.09 -15.65 6.96
CA HIS A 219 6.54 -15.60 7.16
C HIS A 219 7.16 -16.89 6.63
N ILE A 220 8.20 -16.76 5.81
CA ILE A 220 8.85 -17.90 5.13
C ILE A 220 10.36 -17.96 5.38
N GLY A 221 10.87 -17.07 6.22
CA GLY A 221 12.28 -17.00 6.57
C GLY A 221 12.67 -15.60 6.99
N SER A 222 13.84 -15.51 7.61
CA SER A 222 14.47 -14.24 7.98
C SER A 222 15.89 -14.17 7.44
N CYS A 223 16.35 -12.96 7.14
CA CYS A 223 17.72 -12.69 6.73
C CYS A 223 18.30 -11.62 7.66
N SER A 224 19.47 -11.86 8.24
CA SER A 224 20.14 -10.87 9.11
C SER A 224 21.22 -10.11 8.35
N SER A 225 21.12 -8.78 8.26
CA SER A 225 22.18 -7.93 7.71
C SER A 225 22.49 -6.75 8.62
N SER A 226 23.78 -6.55 8.93
CA SER A 226 24.26 -5.39 9.71
C SER A 226 23.53 -5.14 11.05
N GLY A 227 23.10 -6.22 11.73
CA GLY A 227 22.38 -6.13 13.00
C GLY A 227 20.89 -5.82 12.88
N ARG A 228 20.32 -5.86 11.66
CA ARG A 228 18.89 -5.80 11.39
C ARG A 228 18.41 -7.16 10.88
N GLU A 229 17.25 -7.58 11.32
CA GLU A 229 16.55 -8.76 10.82
C GLU A 229 15.53 -8.32 9.77
N LEU A 230 15.62 -8.90 8.58
CA LEU A 230 14.63 -8.78 7.52
C LEU A 230 13.74 -10.02 7.53
N GLU A 231 12.44 -9.83 7.71
CA GLU A 231 11.45 -10.89 7.51
C GLU A 231 11.07 -11.02 6.04
N LEU A 232 11.21 -12.23 5.49
CA LEU A 232 10.67 -12.56 4.17
C LEU A 232 9.25 -13.09 4.31
N ARG A 233 8.33 -12.46 3.58
CA ARG A 233 6.90 -12.78 3.63
C ARG A 233 6.34 -13.02 2.24
N THR A 234 5.41 -13.96 2.16
CA THR A 234 4.66 -14.26 0.93
C THR A 234 3.17 -14.25 1.23
N LEU A 235 2.38 -13.76 0.29
CA LEU A 235 0.94 -13.91 0.36
C LEU A 235 0.59 -15.29 -0.23
N ASP A 236 0.47 -16.30 0.63
CA ASP A 236 -0.10 -17.58 0.23
C ASP A 236 -1.63 -17.47 0.38
N ILE A 237 -2.33 -17.11 -0.70
CA ILE A 237 -3.80 -17.20 -0.71
C ILE A 237 -4.14 -18.69 -0.78
N LEU A 238 -4.51 -19.28 0.36
CA LEU A 238 -5.05 -20.64 0.33
C LEU A 238 -6.38 -20.59 -0.43
N PRO A 239 -6.68 -21.56 -1.32
CA PRO A 239 -7.87 -21.56 -2.18
C PRO A 239 -9.24 -21.41 -1.49
N ASN A 240 -9.29 -21.41 -0.15
CA ASN A 240 -10.49 -21.35 0.67
C ASN A 240 -10.38 -20.38 1.88
N SER A 241 -9.36 -19.50 1.95
CA SER A 241 -9.08 -18.74 3.20
C SER A 241 -9.43 -17.26 3.19
N ILE A 242 -9.93 -16.72 2.08
CA ILE A 242 -10.43 -15.36 2.03
C ILE A 242 -11.92 -15.50 1.79
N ASP A 243 -12.75 -15.28 2.80
CA ASP A 243 -14.15 -14.96 2.53
C ASP A 243 -14.16 -13.75 1.59
N GLN A 244 -15.08 -13.65 0.62
CA GLN A 244 -15.22 -12.48 -0.26
C GLN A 244 -15.19 -11.21 0.59
N ALA A 245 -14.00 -10.65 0.78
CA ALA A 245 -13.86 -9.40 1.48
C ALA A 245 -14.55 -8.44 0.54
N GLN A 246 -15.64 -7.87 1.02
CA GLN A 246 -16.37 -6.77 0.40
C GLN A 246 -15.44 -5.57 0.34
N SER A 247 -14.41 -5.67 -0.50
CA SER A 247 -13.35 -4.70 -0.68
C SER A 247 -13.32 -4.31 -2.15
N CYS A 248 -13.02 -3.03 -2.38
CA CYS A 248 -12.93 -2.50 -3.73
C CYS A 248 -11.89 -3.23 -4.57
N GLU A 249 -10.78 -3.64 -3.94
CA GLU A 249 -9.70 -4.40 -4.57
C GLU A 249 -10.21 -5.69 -5.17
N THR A 250 -11.03 -6.45 -4.42
CA THR A 250 -11.60 -7.72 -4.88
C THR A 250 -12.45 -7.53 -6.13
N GLN A 251 -13.27 -6.48 -6.20
CA GLN A 251 -14.08 -6.23 -7.40
C GLN A 251 -13.22 -5.86 -8.62
N VAL A 252 -12.20 -5.01 -8.43
CA VAL A 252 -11.27 -4.67 -9.50
C VAL A 252 -10.47 -5.90 -9.94
N TYR A 253 -10.16 -6.80 -9.02
CA TYR A 253 -9.56 -8.09 -9.36
C TYR A 253 -10.51 -8.98 -10.15
N GLU A 254 -11.76 -9.17 -9.72
CA GLU A 254 -12.72 -9.96 -10.52
C GLU A 254 -12.92 -9.38 -11.94
N ALA A 255 -12.85 -8.05 -12.09
CA ALA A 255 -12.90 -7.37 -13.37
C ALA A 255 -11.70 -7.72 -14.26
N LEU A 256 -10.48 -7.58 -13.75
CA LEU A 256 -9.23 -7.90 -14.45
C LEU A 256 -9.11 -9.39 -14.80
N GLN A 257 -9.56 -10.30 -13.91
CA GLN A 257 -9.65 -11.73 -14.21
C GLN A 257 -10.56 -11.99 -15.41
N ALA A 258 -11.80 -11.50 -15.36
CA ALA A 258 -12.76 -11.69 -16.44
C ALA A 258 -12.20 -11.16 -17.77
N PHE A 259 -11.53 -10.01 -17.73
CA PHE A 259 -10.88 -9.42 -18.90
C PHE A 259 -9.83 -10.36 -19.53
N TRP A 260 -8.90 -10.93 -18.75
CA TRP A 260 -7.85 -11.79 -19.31
C TRP A 260 -8.28 -13.21 -19.65
N GLU A 261 -9.36 -13.71 -19.05
CA GLU A 261 -10.03 -14.94 -19.46
C GLU A 261 -10.74 -14.81 -20.82
N GLY A 262 -10.70 -13.61 -21.44
CA GLY A 262 -11.28 -13.32 -22.74
C GLY A 262 -12.71 -12.78 -22.66
N ASN A 263 -13.24 -12.56 -21.45
CA ASN A 263 -14.54 -11.93 -21.22
C ASN A 263 -14.37 -10.41 -21.06
N GLU A 264 -13.77 -9.76 -22.05
CA GLU A 264 -13.34 -8.36 -21.98
C GLU A 264 -14.46 -7.40 -21.54
N GLU A 265 -15.63 -7.45 -22.18
CA GLU A 265 -16.75 -6.57 -21.82
C GLU A 265 -17.29 -6.83 -20.41
N GLN A 266 -17.28 -8.09 -19.96
CA GLN A 266 -17.68 -8.40 -18.59
C GLN A 266 -16.69 -7.80 -17.58
N GLY A 267 -15.40 -7.86 -17.87
CA GLY A 267 -14.38 -7.20 -17.07
C GLY A 267 -14.58 -5.69 -17.01
N ARG A 268 -14.80 -5.05 -18.17
CA ARG A 268 -15.10 -3.61 -18.26
C ARG A 268 -16.34 -3.23 -17.46
N GLU A 269 -17.43 -3.98 -17.59
CA GLU A 269 -18.68 -3.73 -16.86
C GLU A 269 -18.48 -3.83 -15.34
N ARG A 270 -17.79 -4.86 -14.86
CA ARG A 270 -17.46 -5.00 -13.44
C ARG A 270 -16.62 -3.82 -12.92
N LEU A 271 -15.70 -3.30 -13.74
CA LEU A 271 -14.92 -2.12 -13.36
C LEU A 271 -15.80 -0.86 -13.29
N ARG A 272 -16.80 -0.73 -14.18
CA ARG A 272 -17.81 0.34 -14.10
C ARG A 272 -18.65 0.20 -12.83
N GLU A 273 -19.10 -1.01 -12.50
CA GLU A 273 -19.86 -1.27 -11.27
C GLU A 273 -19.07 -0.88 -10.01
N ALA A 274 -17.76 -1.15 -9.97
CA ALA A 274 -16.93 -0.74 -8.84
C ALA A 274 -16.84 0.80 -8.67
N TYR A 275 -16.96 1.56 -9.76
CA TYR A 275 -16.88 3.02 -9.75
C TYR A 275 -18.26 3.70 -9.62
N TYR A 276 -19.22 3.30 -10.44
CA TYR A 276 -20.56 3.88 -10.51
C TYR A 276 -21.60 3.16 -9.64
N GLY A 277 -21.16 2.15 -8.88
CA GLY A 277 -21.99 1.41 -7.94
C GLY A 277 -22.67 2.32 -6.91
N ASP A 278 -23.76 1.82 -6.37
CA ASP A 278 -24.55 2.54 -5.38
C ASP A 278 -23.82 2.58 -4.03
N PRO A 279 -24.01 3.62 -3.20
CA PRO A 279 -23.51 3.63 -1.82
C PRO A 279 -24.00 2.48 -0.92
N GLY A 280 -25.00 1.72 -1.39
CA GLY A 280 -25.48 0.49 -0.74
C GLY A 280 -24.70 -0.77 -1.13
N ASP A 281 -23.77 -0.67 -2.08
CA ASP A 281 -22.94 -1.77 -2.57
C ASP A 281 -21.74 -2.03 -1.65
N THR A 282 -21.07 -3.15 -1.92
CA THR A 282 -19.92 -3.62 -1.15
C THR A 282 -18.65 -2.80 -1.35
N CYS A 283 -18.58 -2.07 -2.47
CA CYS A 283 -17.60 -1.04 -2.79
C CYS A 283 -18.28 0.01 -3.67
N TYR A 284 -17.96 1.29 -3.46
CA TYR A 284 -18.37 2.37 -4.36
C TYR A 284 -17.37 3.53 -4.34
N TRP A 285 -17.40 4.39 -5.36
CA TRP A 285 -16.70 5.67 -5.37
C TRP A 285 -17.55 6.76 -4.71
N ASP A 286 -17.07 7.33 -3.61
CA ASP A 286 -17.67 8.54 -3.04
C ASP A 286 -17.17 9.76 -3.81
N ALA A 287 -18.01 10.29 -4.71
CA ALA A 287 -17.65 11.44 -5.54
C ALA A 287 -17.46 12.75 -4.75
N VAL A 288 -18.07 12.88 -3.56
CA VAL A 288 -17.92 14.08 -2.72
C VAL A 288 -16.55 14.08 -2.08
N ASN A 289 -16.17 12.94 -1.49
CA ASN A 289 -14.92 12.80 -0.76
C ASN A 289 -13.75 12.37 -1.66
N LYS A 290 -14.06 11.93 -2.89
CA LYS A 290 -13.15 11.42 -3.90
C LYS A 290 -12.33 10.23 -3.39
N VAL A 291 -13.00 9.22 -2.82
CA VAL A 291 -12.38 8.01 -2.25
C VAL A 291 -13.18 6.76 -2.58
N PHE A 292 -12.51 5.61 -2.57
CA PHE A 292 -13.18 4.31 -2.63
C PHE A 292 -13.61 3.89 -1.22
N VAL A 293 -14.91 3.63 -1.06
CA VAL A 293 -15.52 3.25 0.22
C VAL A 293 -15.88 1.77 0.19
N ASP A 294 -15.39 1.04 1.18
CA ASP A 294 -15.76 -0.35 1.46
C ASP A 294 -15.76 -0.62 2.97
N ALA A 295 -16.00 -1.87 3.37
CA ALA A 295 -16.07 -2.24 4.78
C ALA A 295 -14.79 -1.92 5.57
N ALA A 296 -13.61 -2.02 4.94
CA ALA A 296 -12.34 -1.71 5.58
C ALA A 296 -12.14 -0.20 5.74
N THR A 297 -12.46 0.60 4.71
CA THR A 297 -12.47 2.07 4.76
C THR A 297 -13.35 2.56 5.94
N LEU A 298 -14.57 2.03 6.05
CA LEU A 298 -15.51 2.39 7.12
C LEU A 298 -15.02 1.95 8.50
N TYR A 299 -14.40 0.76 8.58
CA TYR A 299 -13.82 0.27 9.83
C TYR A 299 -12.69 1.18 10.34
N VAL A 300 -11.76 1.58 9.46
CA VAL A 300 -10.64 2.47 9.83
C VAL A 300 -11.16 3.83 10.28
N ALA A 301 -12.04 4.45 9.48
CA ALA A 301 -12.61 5.76 9.81
C ALA A 301 -13.30 5.76 11.18
N LYS A 302 -14.16 4.76 11.42
CA LYS A 302 -14.96 4.67 12.65
C LYS A 302 -14.16 4.25 13.88
N ASN A 303 -13.31 3.24 13.76
CA ASN A 303 -12.73 2.57 14.94
C ASN A 303 -11.31 3.03 15.25
N LEU A 304 -10.55 3.51 14.26
CA LEU A 304 -9.16 3.92 14.46
C LEU A 304 -9.01 5.44 14.57
N LEU A 305 -9.86 6.19 13.87
CA LEU A 305 -9.69 7.65 13.75
C LEU A 305 -10.76 8.45 14.50
N ASP A 306 -11.73 7.78 15.14
CA ASP A 306 -12.90 8.40 15.79
C ASP A 306 -13.57 9.46 14.90
N CYS A 307 -13.60 9.17 13.61
CA CYS A 307 -14.08 10.07 12.56
C CYS A 307 -15.52 9.72 12.18
N ASP A 308 -16.31 10.75 11.86
CA ASP A 308 -17.65 10.57 11.31
C ASP A 308 -17.58 10.33 9.79
N PRO A 309 -17.82 9.09 9.31
CA PRO A 309 -17.79 8.77 7.90
C PRO A 309 -19.01 9.34 7.15
N GLU A 310 -19.99 9.97 7.83
CA GLU A 310 -21.16 10.58 7.18
C GLU A 310 -20.89 11.97 6.56
N GLY A 311 -19.66 12.48 6.60
CA GLY A 311 -19.32 13.60 5.71
C GLY A 311 -18.18 14.54 6.09
N SER A 312 -17.29 14.17 7.01
CA SER A 312 -16.18 15.07 7.37
C SER A 312 -14.79 14.44 7.37
N CYS A 313 -14.68 13.11 7.39
CA CYS A 313 -13.39 12.44 7.54
C CYS A 313 -13.38 11.01 6.97
N PHE A 314 -12.42 10.70 6.10
CA PHE A 314 -12.27 9.39 5.44
C PHE A 314 -10.82 8.94 5.41
N ALA A 315 -10.59 7.65 5.64
CA ALA A 315 -9.30 7.02 5.44
C ALA A 315 -9.32 6.22 4.13
N ASN A 316 -8.60 6.68 3.11
CA ASN A 316 -8.51 5.97 1.85
C ASN A 316 -7.26 5.10 1.83
N ALA A 317 -7.41 3.85 1.42
CA ALA A 317 -6.26 3.02 1.08
C ALA A 317 -5.83 3.34 -0.35
N THR A 318 -4.67 3.98 -0.51
CA THR A 318 -4.13 4.44 -1.80
C THR A 318 -3.98 3.31 -2.81
N PHE A 319 -3.62 2.13 -2.31
CA PHE A 319 -3.45 0.94 -3.11
C PHE A 319 -4.70 0.59 -3.94
N LYS A 320 -5.91 0.72 -3.36
CA LYS A 320 -7.20 0.48 -4.05
C LYS A 320 -7.34 1.32 -5.31
N LEU A 321 -7.03 2.61 -5.17
CA LEU A 321 -7.10 3.59 -6.24
C LEU A 321 -6.04 3.32 -7.32
N GLY A 322 -4.82 2.95 -6.91
CA GLY A 322 -3.76 2.54 -7.82
C GLY A 322 -4.17 1.32 -8.66
N VAL A 323 -4.73 0.29 -8.04
CA VAL A 323 -5.21 -0.92 -8.73
C VAL A 323 -6.35 -0.59 -9.70
N PHE A 324 -7.29 0.26 -9.30
CA PHE A 324 -8.36 0.74 -10.19
C PHE A 324 -7.81 1.45 -11.42
N LEU A 325 -6.91 2.42 -11.23
CA LEU A 325 -6.29 3.18 -12.33
C LEU A 325 -5.45 2.29 -13.26
N TYR A 326 -4.75 1.31 -12.69
CA TYR A 326 -4.06 0.29 -13.46
C TYR A 326 -5.05 -0.51 -14.33
N ALA A 327 -6.18 -0.94 -13.77
CA ALA A 327 -7.21 -1.67 -14.51
C ALA A 327 -7.81 -0.85 -15.65
N VAL A 328 -8.13 0.43 -15.41
CA VAL A 328 -8.66 1.35 -16.44
C VAL A 328 -7.74 1.40 -17.66
N ARG A 329 -6.42 1.45 -17.46
CA ARG A 329 -5.45 1.53 -18.56
C ARG A 329 -5.22 0.19 -19.25
N VAL A 330 -5.06 -0.89 -18.49
CA VAL A 330 -4.90 -2.23 -19.05
C VAL A 330 -6.11 -2.63 -19.91
N MET A 331 -7.32 -2.24 -19.50
CA MET A 331 -8.54 -2.51 -20.24
C MET A 331 -8.82 -1.49 -21.37
N GLY A 332 -7.99 -0.46 -21.54
CA GLY A 332 -8.23 0.59 -22.54
C GLY A 332 -9.54 1.35 -22.31
N MET A 333 -9.84 1.68 -21.05
CA MET A 333 -11.05 2.39 -20.62
C MET A 333 -10.80 3.88 -20.34
N GLU A 334 -9.63 4.43 -20.66
CA GLU A 334 -9.29 5.83 -20.37
C GLU A 334 -10.31 6.82 -20.95
N ALA A 335 -10.83 6.55 -22.15
CA ALA A 335 -11.86 7.38 -22.76
C ALA A 335 -13.21 7.35 -22.02
N GLU A 336 -13.55 6.22 -21.36
CA GLU A 336 -14.77 6.09 -20.57
C GLU A 336 -14.67 6.87 -19.25
N PHE A 337 -13.47 6.97 -18.68
CA PHE A 337 -13.20 7.68 -17.42
C PHE A 337 -12.55 9.06 -17.62
N ALA A 338 -12.55 9.61 -18.84
CA ALA A 338 -11.75 10.79 -19.20
C ALA A 338 -11.96 12.00 -18.26
N ASP A 339 -13.20 12.26 -17.88
CA ASP A 339 -13.55 13.38 -16.98
C ASP A 339 -13.09 13.14 -15.53
N GLN A 340 -12.90 11.88 -15.15
CA GLN A 340 -12.61 11.48 -13.77
C GLN A 340 -11.13 11.18 -13.55
N LEU A 341 -10.40 10.83 -14.61
CA LEU A 341 -8.97 10.53 -14.55
C LEU A 341 -8.18 11.62 -13.82
N PRO A 342 -8.30 12.93 -14.13
CA PRO A 342 -7.53 13.95 -13.42
C PRO A 342 -7.77 13.95 -11.90
N ILE A 343 -9.00 13.65 -11.47
CA ILE A 343 -9.37 13.60 -10.04
C ILE A 343 -8.76 12.36 -9.38
N LEU A 344 -8.89 11.20 -10.04
CA LEU A 344 -8.34 9.94 -9.54
C LEU A 344 -6.82 10.00 -9.47
N GLU A 345 -6.19 10.62 -10.46
CA GLU A 345 -4.76 10.82 -10.56
C GLU A 345 -4.23 11.75 -9.47
N GLU A 346 -4.87 12.91 -9.27
CA GLU A 346 -4.59 13.83 -8.17
C GLU A 346 -4.66 13.09 -6.83
N ARG A 347 -5.75 12.35 -6.59
CA ARG A 347 -5.95 11.61 -5.35
C ARG A 347 -4.94 10.49 -5.11
N LEU A 348 -4.50 9.83 -6.17
CA LEU A 348 -3.45 8.83 -6.06
C LEU A 348 -2.16 9.47 -5.56
N TRP A 349 -1.77 10.63 -6.11
CA TRP A 349 -0.52 11.30 -5.76
C TRP A 349 -0.55 12.13 -4.48
N ASP A 350 -1.72 12.48 -3.96
CA ASP A 350 -1.89 13.03 -2.59
C ASP A 350 -1.25 12.13 -1.52
N ALA A 351 -1.13 10.83 -1.80
CA ALA A 351 -0.49 9.86 -0.91
C ALA A 351 1.04 9.87 -0.93
N GLN A 352 1.67 10.62 -1.84
CA GLN A 352 3.12 10.64 -1.96
C GLN A 352 3.75 11.48 -0.85
N HIS A 353 4.65 10.87 -0.08
CA HIS A 353 5.47 11.57 0.90
C HIS A 353 6.40 12.56 0.20
N GLN A 354 6.43 13.81 0.66
CA GLN A 354 7.19 14.88 0.01
C GLN A 354 8.61 15.01 0.55
N ASP A 355 8.83 14.70 1.83
CA ASP A 355 10.06 14.99 2.56
C ASP A 355 10.53 13.80 3.41
N GLY A 356 11.78 13.87 3.88
CA GLY A 356 12.38 12.87 4.76
C GLY A 356 12.80 11.58 4.04
N ASP A 357 13.03 10.52 4.82
CA ASP A 357 13.47 9.22 4.31
C ASP A 357 12.41 8.55 3.43
N MET A 358 11.13 8.84 3.73
CA MET A 358 9.96 8.37 2.99
C MET A 358 9.73 9.10 1.66
N ALA A 359 10.47 10.18 1.36
CA ALA A 359 10.21 11.03 0.19
C ALA A 359 10.11 10.24 -1.12
N GLY A 360 9.00 10.44 -1.85
CA GLY A 360 8.68 9.74 -3.10
C GLY A 360 7.90 8.45 -2.92
N GLY A 361 7.90 7.84 -1.74
CA GLY A 361 7.11 6.66 -1.43
C GLY A 361 5.64 7.01 -1.21
N MET A 362 4.77 6.03 -1.46
CA MET A 362 3.32 6.20 -1.35
C MET A 362 2.82 5.62 -0.03
N ALA A 363 2.09 6.43 0.74
CA ALA A 363 1.43 5.97 1.95
C ALA A 363 0.34 4.96 1.63
N HIS A 364 0.25 3.89 2.44
CA HIS A 364 -0.82 2.91 2.29
C HIS A 364 -2.18 3.53 2.61
N ILE A 365 -2.27 4.38 3.65
CA ILE A 365 -3.49 5.05 4.08
C ILE A 365 -3.30 6.57 4.09
N VAL A 366 -4.25 7.29 3.51
CA VAL A 366 -4.34 8.76 3.56
C VAL A 366 -5.64 9.16 4.23
N LEU A 367 -5.54 10.11 5.17
CA LEU A 367 -6.68 10.74 5.81
C LEU A 367 -7.10 11.98 5.04
N TYR A 368 -8.37 12.02 4.66
CA TYR A 368 -9.03 13.17 4.07
C TYR A 368 -10.01 13.75 5.08
N ARG A 369 -9.82 15.01 5.44
CA ARG A 369 -10.78 15.77 6.26
C ARG A 369 -11.29 16.95 5.48
N THR A 370 -12.58 17.25 5.64
CA THR A 370 -13.20 18.37 4.91
C THR A 370 -12.52 19.69 5.27
N GLY A 371 -11.97 20.37 4.27
CA GLY A 371 -11.28 21.66 4.46
C GLY A 371 -9.83 21.56 4.94
N GLU A 372 -9.28 20.35 5.04
CA GLU A 372 -7.87 20.11 5.37
C GLU A 372 -7.15 19.49 4.18
N GLU A 373 -5.83 19.70 4.11
CA GLU A 373 -4.96 18.99 3.17
C GLU A 373 -4.94 17.48 3.51
N PRO A 374 -4.85 16.59 2.51
CA PRO A 374 -4.69 15.16 2.74
C PRO A 374 -3.47 14.86 3.63
N GLN A 375 -3.65 13.94 4.58
CA GLN A 375 -2.60 13.56 5.52
C GLN A 375 -2.27 12.07 5.38
N PRO A 376 -1.08 11.73 4.85
CA PRO A 376 -0.53 10.39 4.97
C PRO A 376 -0.51 9.94 6.44
N LEU A 377 -1.19 8.85 6.78
CA LEU A 377 -1.29 8.37 8.17
C LEU A 377 -0.17 7.41 8.57
N CYS A 378 0.52 6.83 7.60
CA CYS A 378 1.55 5.82 7.83
C CYS A 378 2.74 6.02 6.86
N GLY A 379 3.84 5.32 7.15
CA GLY A 379 4.99 5.20 6.25
C GLY A 379 4.61 4.74 4.83
N ALA A 380 5.55 4.95 3.90
CA ALA A 380 5.40 4.47 2.54
C ALA A 380 5.53 2.94 2.46
N THR A 381 4.78 2.31 1.56
CA THR A 381 4.87 0.86 1.34
C THR A 381 5.32 0.53 -0.07
N GLY A 382 5.95 -0.65 -0.22
CA GLY A 382 6.40 -1.16 -1.51
C GLY A 382 5.25 -1.28 -2.52
N GLU A 383 4.17 -1.95 -2.13
CA GLU A 383 3.01 -2.21 -2.97
C GLU A 383 2.30 -0.93 -3.43
N ALA A 384 2.06 0.03 -2.53
CA ALA A 384 1.38 1.28 -2.87
C ALA A 384 2.25 2.12 -3.81
N THR A 385 3.57 2.11 -3.59
CA THR A 385 4.52 2.82 -4.44
C THR A 385 4.63 2.17 -5.82
N ALA A 386 4.73 0.84 -5.87
CA ALA A 386 4.81 0.10 -7.11
C ALA A 386 3.52 0.26 -7.93
N ILE A 387 2.33 0.11 -7.32
CA ILE A 387 1.08 0.23 -8.07
C ILE A 387 0.84 1.64 -8.58
N ALA A 388 1.25 2.68 -7.85
CA ALA A 388 1.15 4.04 -8.34
C ALA A 388 1.98 4.24 -9.62
N VAL A 389 3.19 3.65 -9.68
CA VAL A 389 4.03 3.66 -10.89
C VAL A 389 3.40 2.80 -12.00
N LEU A 390 2.96 1.59 -11.68
CA LEU A 390 2.33 0.68 -12.65
C LEU A 390 1.08 1.30 -13.27
N ALA A 391 0.26 1.95 -12.45
CA ALA A 391 -0.90 2.67 -12.93
C ALA A 391 -0.52 3.65 -14.03
N TYR A 392 0.62 4.36 -13.97
CA TYR A 392 1.00 5.33 -14.99
C TYR A 392 1.84 4.78 -16.15
N THR A 393 2.39 3.58 -16.01
CA THR A 393 3.32 3.00 -16.98
C THR A 393 2.69 1.87 -17.78
N ALA A 394 1.59 1.29 -17.27
CA ALA A 394 0.87 0.22 -17.94
C ALA A 394 0.25 0.71 -19.26
N THR A 395 0.48 -0.09 -20.30
CA THR A 395 -0.11 0.10 -21.63
C THR A 395 -0.43 -1.26 -22.25
N THR A 396 -1.31 -1.25 -23.25
CA THR A 396 -1.56 -2.44 -24.06
C THR A 396 -0.32 -2.73 -24.90
N CYS A 397 0.17 -3.98 -24.89
CA CYS A 397 1.26 -4.37 -25.77
C CYS A 397 0.81 -4.25 -27.22
N THR A 398 1.60 -3.60 -28.07
CA THR A 398 1.35 -3.73 -29.50
C THR A 398 1.84 -5.10 -29.97
N PRO A 399 1.19 -5.76 -30.95
CA PRO A 399 1.55 -7.12 -31.38
C PRO A 399 2.99 -7.33 -31.91
N ASN A 400 3.86 -6.31 -31.85
CA ASN A 400 5.23 -6.33 -32.35
C ASN A 400 6.28 -5.92 -31.27
N ASP A 401 5.88 -5.77 -30.01
CA ASP A 401 6.78 -5.42 -28.89
C ASP A 401 7.40 -6.65 -28.21
#